data_AF-A0A239ZWP5-F1
#
_entry.id   AF-A0A239ZWP5-F1
#
_cell.length_a   1.000
_cell.length_b   1.000
_cell.length_c   1.000
_cell.angle_alpha   90.00
_cell.angle_beta   90.00
_cell.angle_gamma   90.00
#
_symmetry.space_group_name_H-M   'P 1'
#
loop_
_entity.id
_entity.type
_entity.pdbx_description
1 polymer ?
#
loop_
_entity_poly.entity_id
_entity_poly.type
_entity_poly.pdbx_seq_one_letter_code
_entity_poly.pdbx_strand_id
1 'polypeptide(L)'
;MKRYCASCRQYCDEAAMFCPHCGQYTTAVEVERIAPEGDIIYPLAHYQLSYKDTFLYVVGRKFMNSDGRASRGEFLRFFLMWILVIAGILALSYGLTVVLHTGIYLILLAWMLLTIIGLVSLIPLGSLCIRRLHDTGKSSDHLFLILIPFIGPIILFVLLCKKGGPKANQYGEALRNITIDKRLSSIMKVSPTSSAFTTRILVTLLVSAICVCSVSARYMGPENELDPGGWFTNIIVGQGGDEAARDVVHDYFDAVNEKNYDKAFTYVINQAKTNPVEKQKWMESMKSAPKVVVGSLGTSRISRINGMKRIIYEADLQVTKPGNGAVEAAHMTRYISLIEENGEWHIEGFYKSMPDHAG
;
A
#
# COMPACT_ATOMS: atom_id res chain seq x y z
N MET A 1 35.60 16.77 21.73
CA MET A 1 34.98 16.14 22.93
C MET A 1 35.19 17.07 24.12
N LYS A 2 34.38 17.02 25.19
CA LYS A 2 34.71 17.75 26.44
C LYS A 2 34.86 16.77 27.57
N ARG A 3 35.66 17.12 28.58
CA ARG A 3 35.79 16.29 29.79
C ARG A 3 34.89 16.85 30.87
N TYR A 4 34.27 15.98 31.67
CA TYR A 4 33.34 16.34 32.74
C TYR A 4 33.93 15.95 34.09
N CYS A 5 33.83 16.85 35.07
CA CYS A 5 34.21 16.58 36.44
C CYS A 5 32.98 16.20 37.26
N ALA A 6 32.91 14.95 37.75
CA ALA A 6 31.78 14.47 38.56
C ALA A 6 31.70 15.15 39.94
N SER A 7 32.85 15.58 40.48
CA SER A 7 32.92 16.21 41.81
C SER A 7 32.48 17.67 41.76
N CYS A 8 32.95 18.43 40.78
CA CYS A 8 32.63 19.85 40.62
C CYS A 8 31.39 20.11 39.74
N ARG A 9 30.87 19.08 39.06
CA ARG A 9 29.77 19.14 38.09
C ARG A 9 29.98 20.16 36.95
N GLN A 10 31.24 20.40 36.60
CA GLN A 10 31.64 21.36 35.57
C GLN A 10 32.32 20.66 34.40
N TYR A 11 32.17 21.23 33.21
CA TYR A 11 32.91 20.81 32.01
C TYR A 11 34.28 21.47 31.99
N CYS A 12 35.29 20.67 31.70
CA CYS A 12 36.68 21.09 31.53
C CYS A 12 37.08 20.98 30.06
N ASP A 13 38.18 21.62 29.70
CA ASP A 13 38.75 21.51 28.36
C ASP A 13 39.09 20.06 27.99
N GLU A 14 39.12 19.81 26.68
CA GLU A 14 39.34 18.47 26.13
C GLU A 14 40.68 17.86 26.58
N ALA A 15 41.70 18.71 26.76
CA ALA A 15 43.02 18.32 27.25
C ALA A 15 43.11 18.19 28.79
N ALA A 16 42.12 18.67 29.55
CA ALA A 16 42.20 18.75 31.00
C ALA A 16 41.85 17.40 31.66
N MET A 17 42.84 16.49 31.74
CA MET A 17 42.70 15.18 32.39
C MET A 17 42.34 15.28 33.89
N PHE A 18 42.71 16.40 34.52
CA PHE A 18 42.34 16.75 35.89
C PHE A 18 41.56 18.07 35.90
N CYS A 19 40.55 18.16 36.79
CA CYS A 19 39.71 19.34 36.90
C CYS A 19 40.52 20.52 37.49
N PRO A 20 40.60 21.67 36.80
CA PRO A 20 41.34 22.84 37.30
C PRO A 20 40.83 23.38 38.64
N HIS A 21 39.57 23.06 38.98
CA HIS A 21 38.89 23.61 40.14
C HIS A 21 38.94 22.72 41.39
N CYS A 22 39.03 21.40 41.23
CA CYS A 22 39.04 20.45 42.36
C CYS A 22 40.07 19.33 42.26
N GLY A 23 40.92 19.30 41.22
CA GLY A 23 42.00 18.31 41.08
C GLY A 23 41.57 16.87 40.79
N GLN A 24 40.27 16.57 40.82
CA GLN A 24 39.73 15.24 40.51
C GLN A 24 39.87 14.90 39.02
N TYR A 25 39.94 13.59 38.72
CA TYR A 25 40.01 13.11 37.34
C TYR A 25 38.73 13.44 36.57
N THR A 26 38.87 13.81 35.31
CA THR A 26 37.74 14.15 34.43
C THR A 26 37.44 13.00 33.49
N THR A 27 36.16 12.73 33.21
CA THR A 27 35.72 11.70 32.27
C THR A 27 35.43 12.33 30.93
N ALA A 28 35.95 11.75 29.83
CA ALA A 28 35.57 12.19 28.49
C ALA A 28 34.09 11.91 28.26
N VAL A 29 33.33 12.93 27.84
CA VAL A 29 31.92 12.79 27.53
C VAL A 29 31.68 13.36 26.14
N GLU A 30 30.92 12.62 25.33
CA GLU A 30 30.47 13.08 24.03
C GLU A 30 29.36 14.10 24.25
N VAL A 31 29.76 15.38 24.36
CA VAL A 31 28.80 16.48 24.50
C VAL A 31 28.29 16.84 23.12
N GLU A 32 26.99 16.60 22.89
CA GLU A 32 26.28 17.08 21.71
C GLU A 32 26.27 18.63 21.77
N ARG A 33 27.32 19.25 21.19
CA ARG A 33 27.48 20.67 20.83
C ARG A 33 26.97 21.72 21.84
N ILE A 34 27.78 22.15 22.82
CA ILE A 34 27.44 23.26 23.75
C ILE A 34 27.03 24.53 22.96
N ALA A 35 25.79 24.99 23.14
CA ALA A 35 25.36 26.31 22.68
C ALA A 35 26.11 27.39 23.50
N PRO A 36 26.62 28.46 22.87
CA PRO A 36 27.32 29.51 23.59
C PRO A 36 26.30 30.42 24.28
N GLU A 37 25.61 29.92 25.30
CA GLU A 37 24.79 30.67 26.28
C GLU A 37 23.97 29.68 27.11
N GLY A 38 24.47 29.27 28.29
CA GLY A 38 23.68 28.76 29.43
C GLY A 38 22.74 27.54 29.27
N ASP A 39 22.47 27.07 28.06
CA ASP A 39 21.49 26.03 27.78
C ASP A 39 22.14 24.64 27.92
N ILE A 40 21.65 23.87 28.89
CA ILE A 40 22.04 22.47 29.09
C ILE A 40 21.52 21.66 27.90
N ILE A 41 22.43 21.09 27.11
CA ILE A 41 22.03 20.21 26.01
C ILE A 41 21.93 18.78 26.52
N TYR A 42 20.69 18.33 26.64
CA TYR A 42 20.37 16.98 27.09
C TYR A 42 20.61 15.98 25.96
N PRO A 43 21.29 14.86 26.22
CA PRO A 43 21.40 13.75 25.26
C PRO A 43 20.03 13.06 25.13
N LEU A 44 19.18 13.59 24.25
CA LEU A 44 17.77 13.19 24.12
C LEU A 44 17.58 11.70 23.80
N ALA A 45 18.58 11.04 23.21
CA ALA A 45 18.57 9.61 22.93
C ALA A 45 18.32 8.74 24.19
N HIS A 46 18.69 9.21 25.38
CA HIS A 46 18.47 8.49 26.63
C HIS A 46 17.05 8.65 27.20
N TYR A 47 16.24 9.56 26.67
CA TYR A 47 14.92 9.90 27.21
C TYR A 47 13.79 9.38 26.34
N GLN A 48 12.67 9.03 26.97
CA GLN A 48 11.47 8.60 26.29
C GLN A 48 10.65 9.80 25.82
N LEU A 49 11.01 10.36 24.66
CA LEU A 49 10.29 11.49 24.04
C LEU A 49 8.83 11.17 23.71
N SER A 50 7.98 12.20 23.74
CA SER A 50 6.59 12.08 23.27
C SER A 50 6.53 11.75 21.77
N TYR A 51 5.37 11.34 21.24
CA TYR A 51 5.22 11.09 19.80
C TYR A 51 5.62 12.29 18.93
N LYS A 52 5.16 13.49 19.30
CA LYS A 52 5.50 14.75 18.63
C LYS A 52 7.00 15.02 18.70
N ASP A 53 7.57 14.95 19.91
CA ASP A 53 8.98 15.29 20.10
C ASP A 53 9.90 14.25 19.46
N THR A 54 9.50 12.98 19.43
CA THR A 54 10.21 11.92 18.69
C THR A 54 10.23 12.23 17.21
N PHE A 55 9.08 12.62 16.62
CA PHE A 55 9.00 12.98 15.22
C PHE A 55 9.89 14.18 14.88
N LEU A 56 9.81 15.25 15.67
CA LEU A 56 10.65 16.44 15.50
C LEU A 56 12.13 16.17 15.74
N TYR A 57 12.46 15.28 16.68
CA TYR A 57 13.84 14.89 16.95
C TYR A 57 14.45 14.14 15.75
N VAL A 58 13.73 13.16 15.21
CA VAL A 58 14.21 12.35 14.08
C VAL A 58 14.29 13.19 12.79
N VAL A 59 13.24 13.94 12.45
CA VAL A 59 13.18 14.71 11.19
C VAL A 59 13.98 16.01 11.28
N GLY A 60 14.04 16.65 12.45
CA GLY A 60 14.71 17.94 12.62
C GLY A 60 16.18 17.82 13.02
N ARG A 61 16.49 17.04 14.06
CA ARG A 61 17.85 17.00 14.66
C ARG A 61 18.69 15.82 14.16
N LYS A 62 18.07 14.67 13.86
CA LYS A 62 18.76 13.43 13.45
C LYS A 62 18.48 13.03 12.00
N PHE A 63 18.12 14.00 11.16
CA PHE A 63 17.66 13.76 9.78
C PHE A 63 18.61 12.87 8.97
N MET A 64 19.92 13.17 8.98
CA MET A 64 20.96 12.39 8.31
C MET A 64 21.98 11.78 9.27
N ASN A 65 21.78 11.96 10.57
CA ASN A 65 22.76 11.53 11.56
C ASN A 65 22.51 10.08 11.98
N SER A 66 23.31 9.18 11.40
CA SER A 66 23.26 7.73 11.66
C SER A 66 24.11 7.29 12.86
N ASP A 67 24.80 8.22 13.52
CA ASP A 67 25.68 7.92 14.66
C ASP A 67 24.88 7.66 15.94
N GLY A 68 25.43 6.78 16.76
CA GLY A 68 24.87 6.41 18.05
C GLY A 68 23.80 5.32 17.97
N ARG A 69 22.92 5.31 18.97
CA ARG A 69 21.91 4.28 19.20
C ARG A 69 20.51 4.89 19.27
N ALA A 70 19.52 4.20 18.73
CA ALA A 70 18.11 4.54 18.83
C ALA A 70 17.34 3.46 19.57
N SER A 71 16.47 3.86 20.49
CA SER A 71 15.68 2.90 21.29
C SER A 71 14.57 2.28 20.44
N ARG A 72 14.09 1.10 20.84
CA ARG A 72 12.87 0.50 20.26
C ARG A 72 11.66 1.44 20.34
N GLY A 73 11.56 2.19 21.44
CA GLY A 73 10.46 3.15 21.65
C GLY A 73 10.52 4.32 20.67
N GLU A 74 11.71 4.87 20.43
CA GLU A 74 11.95 5.92 19.43
C GLU A 74 11.53 5.44 18.03
N PHE A 75 12.00 4.24 17.64
CA PHE A 75 11.65 3.64 16.34
C PHE A 75 10.13 3.44 16.17
N LEU A 76 9.47 2.76 17.12
CA LEU A 76 8.04 2.47 17.01
C LEU A 76 7.16 3.72 17.05
N ARG A 77 7.54 4.73 17.85
CA ARG A 77 6.80 6.01 17.91
C ARG A 77 6.94 6.79 16.60
N PHE A 78 8.15 6.86 16.04
CA PHE A 78 8.38 7.48 14.74
C PHE A 78 7.62 6.76 13.64
N PHE A 79 7.73 5.43 13.58
CA PHE A 79 7.07 4.60 12.57
C PHE A 79 5.54 4.71 12.64
N LEU A 80 4.96 4.71 13.85
CA LEU A 80 3.51 4.92 14.02
C LEU A 80 3.07 6.30 13.50
N MET A 81 3.81 7.36 13.84
CA MET A 81 3.50 8.72 13.34
C MET A 81 3.63 8.81 11.83
N TRP A 82 4.64 8.18 11.25
CA TRP A 82 4.86 8.16 9.80
C TRP A 82 3.72 7.44 9.07
N ILE A 83 3.30 6.26 9.56
CA ILE A 83 2.14 5.55 8.99
C ILE A 83 0.86 6.37 9.17
N LEU A 84 0.66 7.02 10.31
CA LEU A 84 -0.51 7.87 10.54
C LEU A 84 -0.60 9.04 9.56
N VAL A 85 0.51 9.68 9.24
CA VAL A 85 0.54 10.76 8.23
C VAL A 85 0.14 10.20 6.86
N ILE A 86 0.69 9.07 6.45
CA ILE A 86 0.37 8.43 5.17
C ILE A 86 -1.11 8.02 5.13
N ALA A 87 -1.57 7.29 6.14
CA ALA A 87 -2.95 6.83 6.25
C ALA A 87 -3.93 8.00 6.33
N GLY A 88 -3.57 9.10 7.00
CA GLY A 88 -4.38 10.32 7.08
C GLY A 88 -4.53 11.02 5.73
N ILE A 89 -3.44 11.17 4.97
CA ILE A 89 -3.47 11.74 3.60
C ILE A 89 -4.32 10.86 2.68
N LEU A 90 -4.15 9.53 2.75
CA LEU A 90 -4.97 8.60 1.97
C LEU A 90 -6.44 8.66 2.38
N ALA A 91 -6.76 8.62 3.68
CA ALA A 91 -8.14 8.65 4.15
C ALA A 91 -8.85 9.95 3.76
N LEU A 92 -8.15 11.09 3.88
CA LEU A 92 -8.68 12.38 3.48
C LEU A 92 -8.91 12.45 1.97
N SER A 93 -7.93 12.03 1.16
CA SER A 93 -8.08 12.05 -0.30
C SER A 93 -9.19 11.12 -0.78
N TYR A 94 -9.22 9.87 -0.31
CA TYR A 94 -10.26 8.92 -0.66
C TYR A 94 -11.65 9.37 -0.18
N GLY A 95 -11.76 9.85 1.06
CA GLY A 95 -13.02 10.35 1.60
C GLY A 95 -13.53 11.58 0.86
N LEU A 96 -12.64 12.53 0.54
CA LEU A 96 -13.03 13.76 -0.13
C LEU A 96 -13.38 13.53 -1.61
N THR A 97 -12.72 12.59 -2.29
CA THR A 97 -13.12 12.20 -3.66
C THR A 97 -14.56 11.68 -3.70
N VAL A 98 -14.97 10.86 -2.73
CA VAL A 98 -16.36 10.37 -2.63
C VAL A 98 -17.33 11.53 -2.40
N VAL A 99 -17.02 12.43 -1.45
CA VAL A 99 -17.92 13.53 -1.08
C VAL A 99 -18.04 14.56 -2.21
N LEU A 100 -16.93 14.95 -2.82
CA LEU A 100 -16.89 16.02 -3.82
C LEU A 100 -17.01 15.52 -5.27
N HIS A 101 -17.12 14.21 -5.50
CA HIS A 101 -17.26 13.62 -6.83
C HIS A 101 -16.13 14.05 -7.79
N THR A 102 -14.92 14.22 -7.25
CA THR A 102 -13.78 14.81 -7.97
C THR A 102 -13.08 13.82 -8.92
N GLY A 103 -13.56 12.56 -8.97
CA GLY A 103 -12.91 11.49 -9.72
C GLY A 103 -11.48 11.21 -9.26
N ILE A 104 -10.63 10.73 -10.18
CA ILE A 104 -9.29 10.24 -9.84
C ILE A 104 -8.27 11.34 -9.49
N TYR A 105 -8.55 12.62 -9.79
CA TYR A 105 -7.58 13.71 -9.66
C TYR A 105 -7.02 13.89 -8.25
N LEU A 106 -7.88 13.84 -7.22
CA LEU A 106 -7.44 14.02 -5.83
C LEU A 106 -6.64 12.81 -5.32
N ILE A 107 -6.95 11.61 -5.82
CA ILE A 107 -6.20 10.38 -5.53
C ILE A 107 -4.78 10.49 -6.14
N LEU A 108 -4.68 10.92 -7.41
CA LEU A 108 -3.39 11.13 -8.08
C LEU A 108 -2.55 12.19 -7.36
N LEU A 109 -3.16 13.31 -6.96
CA LEU A 109 -2.49 14.35 -6.19
C LEU A 109 -1.95 13.79 -4.86
N ALA A 110 -2.74 12.98 -4.16
CA ALA A 110 -2.33 12.33 -2.93
C ALA A 110 -1.14 11.39 -3.15
N TRP A 111 -1.18 10.54 -4.18
CA TRP A 111 -0.06 9.64 -4.52
C TRP A 111 1.21 10.41 -4.91
N MET A 112 1.09 11.50 -5.65
CA MET A 112 2.22 12.37 -5.99
C MET A 112 2.83 12.96 -4.71
N LEU A 113 2.00 13.50 -3.81
CA LEU A 113 2.47 14.05 -2.53
C LEU A 113 3.13 12.97 -1.65
N LEU A 114 2.52 11.79 -1.55
CA LEU A 114 3.06 10.66 -0.79
C LEU A 114 4.39 10.17 -1.36
N THR A 115 4.58 10.23 -2.68
CA THR A 115 5.85 9.90 -3.32
C THR A 115 6.94 10.87 -2.89
N ILE A 116 6.66 12.18 -2.87
CA ILE A 116 7.60 13.22 -2.42
C ILE A 116 7.90 13.06 -0.93
N ILE A 117 6.86 12.92 -0.09
CA ILE A 117 7.00 12.71 1.36
C ILE A 117 7.81 11.44 1.63
N GLY A 118 7.52 10.36 0.90
CA GLY A 118 8.22 9.08 0.99
C GLY A 118 9.70 9.25 0.69
N LEU A 119 10.04 9.86 -0.45
CA LEU A 119 11.42 10.08 -0.88
C LEU A 119 12.21 10.92 0.14
N VAL A 120 11.63 12.02 0.64
CA VAL A 120 12.26 12.85 1.68
C VAL A 120 12.41 12.08 3.00
N SER A 121 11.42 11.24 3.34
CA SER A 121 11.43 10.45 4.58
C SER A 121 12.39 9.26 4.55
N LEU A 122 12.87 8.82 3.38
CA LEU A 122 13.83 7.71 3.27
C LEU A 122 15.12 8.01 4.04
N ILE A 123 15.57 9.26 4.02
CA ILE A 123 16.81 9.70 4.68
C ILE A 123 16.71 9.55 6.22
N PRO A 124 15.75 10.20 6.91
CA PRO A 124 15.60 10.05 8.36
C PRO A 124 15.19 8.64 8.77
N LEU A 125 14.39 7.94 7.97
CA LEU A 125 14.00 6.55 8.26
C LEU A 125 15.21 5.61 8.15
N GLY A 126 16.04 5.75 7.12
CA GLY A 126 17.29 5.00 6.96
C GLY A 126 18.27 5.26 8.10
N SER A 127 18.51 6.55 8.42
CA SER A 127 19.31 6.98 9.56
C SER A 127 18.83 6.37 10.89
N LEU A 128 17.52 6.39 11.14
CA LEU A 128 16.90 5.79 12.32
C LEU A 128 17.06 4.26 12.35
N CYS A 129 16.85 3.58 11.22
CA CYS A 129 17.04 2.14 11.10
C CYS A 129 18.50 1.73 11.40
N ILE A 130 19.47 2.52 10.93
CA ILE A 130 20.90 2.29 11.22
C ILE A 130 21.16 2.42 12.73
N ARG A 131 20.79 3.54 13.36
CA ARG A 131 20.92 3.74 14.82
C ARG A 131 20.19 2.65 15.62
N ARG A 132 19.11 2.11 15.06
CA ARG A 132 18.33 1.04 15.67
C ARG A 132 19.03 -0.32 15.58
N LEU A 133 19.66 -0.63 14.45
CA LEU A 133 20.51 -1.81 14.28
C LEU A 133 21.74 -1.73 15.21
N HIS A 134 22.36 -0.55 15.30
CA HIS A 134 23.46 -0.25 16.22
C HIS A 134 23.08 -0.52 17.68
N ASP A 135 21.85 -0.22 18.09
CA ASP A 135 21.36 -0.51 19.44
C ASP A 135 21.32 -2.02 19.77
N THR A 136 21.22 -2.88 18.75
CA THR A 136 21.32 -4.35 18.89
C THR A 136 22.74 -4.88 18.64
N GLY A 137 23.73 -4.00 18.44
CA GLY A 137 25.12 -4.36 18.14
C GLY A 137 25.34 -4.85 16.71
N LYS A 138 24.43 -4.54 15.78
CA LYS A 138 24.52 -4.94 14.37
C LYS A 138 25.04 -3.80 13.51
N SER A 139 25.81 -4.13 12.47
CA SER A 139 26.24 -3.17 11.45
C SER A 139 25.09 -2.68 10.58
N SER A 140 25.27 -1.52 9.97
CA SER A 140 24.36 -0.93 8.98
C SER A 140 24.13 -1.82 7.75
N ASP A 141 25.01 -2.77 7.46
CA ASP A 141 24.88 -3.69 6.31
C ASP A 141 23.59 -4.52 6.35
N HIS A 142 23.05 -4.77 7.55
CA HIS A 142 21.77 -5.46 7.69
C HIS A 142 20.61 -4.67 7.06
N LEU A 143 20.78 -3.37 6.81
CA LEU A 143 19.80 -2.56 6.09
C LEU A 143 19.64 -3.02 4.63
N PHE A 144 20.69 -3.55 4.00
CA PHE A 144 20.62 -4.06 2.62
C PHE A 144 19.70 -5.27 2.46
N LEU A 145 19.25 -5.89 3.56
CA LEU A 145 18.18 -6.88 3.51
C LEU A 145 16.91 -6.34 2.85
N ILE A 146 16.68 -5.02 2.88
CA ILE A 146 15.53 -4.42 2.18
C ILE A 146 15.55 -4.63 0.66
N LEU A 147 16.71 -4.92 0.06
CA LEU A 147 16.86 -5.21 -1.37
C LEU A 147 16.34 -6.60 -1.76
N ILE A 148 16.16 -7.50 -0.79
CA ILE A 148 15.59 -8.83 -1.01
C ILE A 148 14.07 -8.71 -0.94
N PRO A 149 13.33 -8.85 -2.04
CA PRO A 149 11.89 -8.62 -2.04
C PRO A 149 11.16 -9.60 -1.11
N PHE A 150 10.04 -9.13 -0.53
CA PHE A 150 9.16 -9.86 0.40
C PHE A 150 9.81 -10.27 1.73
N ILE A 151 10.79 -11.18 1.71
CA ILE A 151 11.38 -11.79 2.91
C ILE A 151 12.33 -10.83 3.62
N GLY A 152 13.12 -10.07 2.86
CA GLY A 152 14.12 -9.16 3.38
C GLY A 152 13.57 -8.09 4.34
N PRO A 153 12.55 -7.32 3.94
CA PRO A 153 11.87 -6.36 4.82
C PRO A 153 11.30 -7.00 6.09
N ILE A 154 10.79 -8.23 6.03
CA ILE A 154 10.26 -8.94 7.21
C ILE A 154 11.39 -9.24 8.20
N ILE A 155 12.50 -9.79 7.73
CA ILE A 155 13.67 -10.07 8.57
C ILE A 155 14.21 -8.78 9.20
N LEU A 156 14.38 -7.73 8.39
CA LEU A 156 14.84 -6.43 8.86
C LEU A 156 13.88 -5.85 9.91
N PHE A 157 12.57 -5.89 9.68
CA PHE A 157 11.59 -5.41 10.64
C PHE A 157 11.66 -6.17 11.98
N VAL A 158 11.77 -7.49 11.94
CA VAL A 158 11.97 -8.32 13.15
C VAL A 158 13.24 -7.91 13.89
N LEU A 159 14.35 -7.64 13.18
CA LEU A 159 15.59 -7.15 13.79
C LEU A 159 15.39 -5.78 14.47
N LEU A 160 14.68 -4.86 13.83
CA LEU A 160 14.39 -3.53 14.38
C LEU A 160 13.48 -3.60 15.63
N CYS A 161 12.67 -4.65 15.79
CA CYS A 161 11.81 -4.85 16.95
C CYS A 161 12.49 -5.50 18.17
N LYS A 162 13.67 -6.13 18.01
CA LYS A 162 14.38 -6.85 19.11
C LYS A 162 14.78 -5.93 20.26
N LYS A 163 14.85 -6.39 21.50
CA LYS A 163 15.32 -5.53 22.62
C LYS A 163 16.79 -5.09 22.41
N GLY A 164 17.08 -3.83 22.71
CA GLY A 164 18.45 -3.27 22.65
C GLY A 164 19.41 -3.91 23.65
N GLY A 165 20.72 -3.81 23.36
CA GLY A 165 21.78 -4.33 24.21
C GLY A 165 21.88 -3.57 25.55
N PRO A 166 21.95 -4.26 26.71
CA PRO A 166 22.01 -3.61 28.03
C PRO A 166 23.38 -3.01 28.37
N LYS A 167 24.42 -3.36 27.59
CA LYS A 167 25.80 -2.89 27.77
C LYS A 167 26.16 -1.85 26.70
N ALA A 168 27.20 -1.07 26.96
CA ALA A 168 27.86 -0.29 25.94
C ALA A 168 28.33 -1.21 24.80
N ASN A 169 28.29 -0.70 23.58
CA ASN A 169 28.84 -1.37 22.40
C ASN A 169 29.65 -0.35 21.58
N GLN A 170 30.19 -0.79 20.44
CA GLN A 170 31.00 0.07 19.56
C GLN A 170 30.28 1.31 19.02
N TYR A 171 28.95 1.39 19.18
CA TYR A 171 28.11 2.52 18.76
C TYR A 171 27.69 3.41 19.93
N GLY A 172 28.22 3.18 21.15
CA GLY A 172 28.04 4.03 22.31
C GLY A 172 27.38 3.35 23.51
N GLU A 173 27.13 4.17 24.53
CA GLU A 173 26.59 3.77 25.82
C GLU A 173 25.18 3.17 25.73
N ALA A 174 24.82 2.33 26.72
CA ALA A 174 23.49 1.75 26.80
C ALA A 174 22.41 2.83 27.01
N LEU A 175 21.30 2.71 26.27
CA LEU A 175 20.19 3.65 26.38
C LEU A 175 19.44 3.46 27.70
N ARG A 176 19.40 4.54 28.50
CA ARG A 176 18.78 4.54 29.85
C ARG A 176 17.25 4.54 29.84
N ASN A 177 16.62 4.96 28.75
CA ASN A 177 15.16 5.01 28.58
C ASN A 177 14.41 5.75 29.71
N ILE A 178 14.91 6.91 30.11
CA ILE A 178 14.40 7.73 31.21
C ILE A 178 13.05 8.33 30.83
N THR A 179 12.04 8.15 31.69
CA THR A 179 10.72 8.76 31.52
C THR A 179 10.77 10.26 31.85
N ILE A 180 10.13 11.07 31.01
CA ILE A 180 10.02 12.52 31.21
C ILE A 180 8.73 12.81 31.96
N ASP A 181 8.86 13.19 33.23
CA ASP A 181 7.75 13.68 34.06
C ASP A 181 7.45 15.16 33.78
N LYS A 182 6.40 15.70 34.41
CA LYS A 182 5.98 17.10 34.21
C LYS A 182 7.05 18.12 34.64
N ARG A 183 7.90 17.77 35.61
CA ARG A 183 8.96 18.65 36.09
C ARG A 183 10.13 18.67 35.11
N LEU A 184 10.54 17.51 34.63
CA LEU A 184 11.61 17.39 33.67
C LEU A 184 11.20 17.96 32.31
N SER A 185 9.93 17.81 31.93
CA SER A 185 9.38 18.38 30.69
C SER A 185 9.48 19.91 30.68
N SER A 186 9.21 20.58 31.81
CA SER A 186 9.31 22.04 31.90
C SER A 186 10.76 22.53 31.86
N ILE A 187 11.69 21.79 32.48
CA ILE A 187 13.13 22.12 32.46
C ILE A 187 13.71 21.94 31.05
N MET A 188 13.37 20.83 30.38
CA MET A 188 13.90 20.49 29.06
C MET A 188 13.17 21.18 27.90
N LYS A 189 12.05 21.89 28.18
CA LYS A 189 11.16 22.49 27.17
C LYS A 189 10.67 21.47 26.13
N VAL A 190 10.37 20.25 26.55
CA VAL A 190 9.80 19.16 25.72
C VAL A 190 8.49 18.68 26.34
N SER A 191 7.71 17.88 25.62
CA SER A 191 6.47 17.31 26.16
C SER A 191 6.77 16.12 27.08
N PRO A 192 5.94 15.85 28.11
CA PRO A 192 6.10 14.66 28.95
C PRO A 192 5.94 13.37 28.12
N THR A 193 6.51 12.27 28.61
CA THR A 193 6.43 10.98 27.92
C THR A 193 4.98 10.58 27.68
N SER A 194 4.66 10.18 26.44
CA SER A 194 3.30 9.83 26.04
C SER A 194 2.77 8.63 26.83
N SER A 195 1.50 8.74 27.25
CA SER A 195 0.82 7.68 27.99
C SER A 195 0.41 6.51 27.08
N ALA A 196 0.12 5.35 27.69
CA ALA A 196 -0.48 4.23 26.98
C ALA A 196 -1.86 4.59 26.38
N PHE A 197 -2.61 5.48 27.01
CA PHE A 197 -3.90 5.98 26.50
C PHE A 197 -3.71 6.75 25.19
N THR A 198 -2.70 7.63 25.11
CA THR A 198 -2.33 8.33 23.87
C THR A 198 -1.99 7.34 22.75
N THR A 199 -1.26 6.28 23.08
CA THR A 199 -0.92 5.22 22.11
C THR A 199 -2.18 4.55 21.57
N ARG A 200 -3.15 4.23 22.43
CA ARG A 200 -4.43 3.62 22.02
C ARG A 200 -5.22 4.54 21.10
N ILE A 201 -5.32 5.83 21.42
CA ILE A 201 -5.99 6.81 20.56
C ILE A 201 -5.35 6.83 19.17
N LEU A 202 -4.02 6.92 19.09
CA LEU A 202 -3.31 6.95 17.82
C LEU A 202 -3.52 5.67 17.00
N VAL A 203 -3.53 4.50 17.65
CA VAL A 203 -3.83 3.23 16.97
C VAL A 203 -5.29 3.19 16.50
N THR A 204 -6.24 3.66 17.31
CA THR A 204 -7.65 3.75 16.89
C THR A 204 -7.83 4.68 15.69
N LEU A 205 -7.14 5.84 15.69
CA LEU A 205 -7.15 6.77 14.55
C LEU A 205 -6.55 6.15 13.29
N LEU A 206 -5.49 5.35 13.45
CA LEU A 206 -4.90 4.63 12.32
C LEU A 206 -5.89 3.61 11.74
N VAL A 207 -6.50 2.80 12.60
CA VAL A 207 -7.50 1.81 12.18
C VAL A 207 -8.69 2.50 11.53
N SER A 208 -9.18 3.61 12.08
CA SER A 208 -10.30 4.36 11.48
C SER A 208 -9.92 4.94 10.12
N ALA A 209 -8.71 5.47 9.96
CA ALA A 209 -8.22 5.97 8.66
C ALA A 209 -8.16 4.85 7.62
N ILE A 210 -7.65 3.67 7.99
CA ILE A 210 -7.61 2.48 7.11
C ILE A 210 -9.04 2.05 6.74
N CYS A 211 -9.97 2.04 7.70
CA CYS A 211 -11.37 1.73 7.43
C CYS A 211 -11.99 2.75 6.47
N VAL A 212 -11.75 4.04 6.65
CA VAL A 212 -12.22 5.10 5.73
C VAL A 212 -11.66 4.88 4.34
N CYS A 213 -10.35 4.68 4.17
CA CYS A 213 -9.76 4.35 2.86
C CYS A 213 -10.44 3.13 2.22
N SER A 214 -10.64 2.07 2.99
CA SER A 214 -11.21 0.81 2.51
C SER A 214 -12.66 0.96 2.09
N VAL A 215 -13.46 1.73 2.85
CA VAL A 215 -14.87 1.99 2.55
C VAL A 215 -14.97 2.95 1.37
N SER A 216 -14.26 4.07 1.39
CA SER A 216 -14.26 5.04 0.29
C SER A 216 -13.76 4.45 -1.02
N ALA A 217 -12.77 3.55 -1.00
CA ALA A 217 -12.34 2.81 -2.19
C ALA A 217 -13.47 1.97 -2.80
N ARG A 218 -14.40 1.44 -1.98
CA ARG A 218 -15.58 0.73 -2.48
C ARG A 218 -16.63 1.66 -3.10
N TYR A 219 -16.74 2.90 -2.62
CA TYR A 219 -17.66 3.90 -3.16
C TYR A 219 -17.13 4.63 -4.40
N MET A 220 -15.82 4.59 -4.65
CA MET A 220 -15.18 5.18 -5.83
C MET A 220 -14.99 4.22 -7.00
N GLY A 221 -15.15 2.91 -6.77
CA GLY A 221 -15.52 2.04 -7.88
C GLY A 221 -16.90 2.51 -8.38
N PRO A 222 -17.12 2.64 -9.69
CA PRO A 222 -18.47 2.85 -10.21
C PRO A 222 -19.38 1.81 -9.58
N GLU A 223 -20.63 2.17 -9.29
CA GLU A 223 -21.65 1.20 -8.93
C GLU A 223 -21.64 0.09 -10.00
N ASN A 224 -20.96 -1.03 -9.68
CA ASN A 224 -20.73 -2.22 -10.52
C ASN A 224 -19.54 -2.28 -11.49
N GLU A 225 -18.47 -1.49 -11.35
CA GLU A 225 -17.25 -1.70 -12.16
C GLU A 225 -16.01 -1.87 -11.26
N LEU A 226 -15.81 -3.09 -10.79
CA LEU A 226 -14.46 -3.56 -10.46
C LEU A 226 -13.86 -4.02 -11.78
N ASP A 227 -13.01 -3.22 -12.41
CA ASP A 227 -12.11 -3.69 -13.47
C ASP A 227 -11.25 -4.82 -12.89
N PRO A 228 -11.57 -6.10 -13.13
CA PRO A 228 -10.97 -7.22 -12.43
C PRO A 228 -9.77 -7.70 -13.24
N GLY A 229 -8.83 -6.81 -13.57
CA GLY A 229 -7.63 -7.19 -14.31
C GLY A 229 -6.72 -8.13 -13.52
N GLY A 230 -6.44 -9.32 -14.07
CA GLY A 230 -5.24 -10.13 -13.78
C GLY A 230 -5.30 -11.05 -12.55
N TRP A 231 -5.06 -10.53 -11.35
CA TRP A 231 -5.00 -11.37 -10.14
C TRP A 231 -6.41 -11.72 -9.61
N PHE A 232 -7.33 -10.75 -9.63
CA PHE A 232 -8.64 -10.89 -8.96
C PHE A 232 -9.56 -11.86 -9.71
N THR A 233 -9.50 -11.87 -11.05
CA THR A 233 -10.12 -12.92 -11.89
C THR A 233 -9.71 -14.30 -11.41
N ASN A 234 -8.40 -14.55 -11.29
CA ASN A 234 -7.85 -15.86 -10.95
C ASN A 234 -8.31 -16.40 -9.58
N ILE A 235 -8.60 -15.54 -8.61
CA ILE A 235 -9.17 -15.96 -7.31
C ILE A 235 -10.57 -16.55 -7.47
N ILE A 236 -11.38 -15.98 -8.35
CA ILE A 236 -12.79 -16.34 -8.49
C ILE A 236 -12.95 -17.47 -9.50
N VAL A 237 -12.35 -17.32 -10.69
CA VAL A 237 -12.51 -18.24 -11.82
C VAL A 237 -11.44 -19.32 -11.91
N GLY A 238 -10.34 -19.18 -11.19
CA GLY A 238 -9.18 -20.07 -11.29
C GLY A 238 -8.19 -19.58 -12.36
N GLN A 239 -6.93 -20.01 -12.22
CA GLN A 239 -5.86 -19.64 -13.15
C GLN A 239 -6.19 -20.13 -14.57
N GLY A 240 -6.15 -19.23 -15.57
CA GLY A 240 -6.45 -19.57 -16.96
C GLY A 240 -7.94 -19.49 -17.33
N GLY A 241 -8.82 -19.23 -16.36
CA GLY A 241 -10.27 -19.25 -16.60
C GLY A 241 -10.77 -18.07 -17.43
N ASP A 242 -10.16 -16.90 -17.28
CA ASP A 242 -10.50 -15.69 -18.04
C ASP A 242 -9.99 -15.79 -19.49
N GLU A 243 -8.82 -16.39 -19.71
CA GLU A 243 -8.31 -16.68 -21.05
C GLU A 243 -9.23 -17.68 -21.80
N ALA A 244 -9.59 -18.80 -21.15
CA ALA A 244 -10.47 -19.80 -21.75
C ALA A 244 -11.86 -19.24 -22.10
N ALA A 245 -12.40 -18.35 -21.26
CA ALA A 245 -13.67 -17.68 -21.51
C ALA A 245 -13.59 -16.70 -22.70
N ARG A 246 -12.48 -15.96 -22.86
CA ARG A 246 -12.26 -15.10 -24.04
C ARG A 246 -12.15 -15.91 -25.32
N ASP A 247 -11.43 -17.03 -25.29
CA ASP A 247 -11.28 -17.92 -26.44
C ASP A 247 -12.64 -18.43 -26.94
N VAL A 248 -13.56 -18.79 -26.03
CA VAL A 248 -14.94 -19.19 -26.39
C VAL A 248 -15.70 -18.09 -27.13
N VAL A 249 -15.52 -16.82 -26.75
CA VAL A 249 -16.17 -15.70 -27.46
C VAL A 249 -15.61 -15.54 -28.86
N HIS A 250 -14.28 -15.60 -29.01
CA HIS A 250 -13.62 -15.51 -30.31
C HIS A 250 -14.02 -16.66 -31.23
N ASP A 251 -13.91 -17.90 -30.74
CA ASP A 251 -14.27 -19.12 -31.47
C ASP A 251 -15.73 -19.11 -31.92
N TYR A 252 -16.64 -18.60 -31.08
CA TYR A 252 -18.05 -18.47 -31.43
C TYR A 252 -18.25 -17.54 -32.63
N PHE A 253 -17.67 -16.33 -32.59
CA PHE A 253 -17.82 -15.37 -33.68
C PHE A 253 -17.11 -15.85 -34.96
N ASP A 254 -15.99 -16.54 -34.84
CA ASP A 254 -15.30 -17.15 -35.98
C ASP A 254 -16.17 -18.23 -36.63
N ALA A 255 -16.76 -19.14 -35.84
CA ALA A 255 -17.67 -20.17 -36.35
C ALA A 255 -18.93 -19.57 -37.02
N VAL A 256 -19.49 -18.49 -36.47
CA VAL A 256 -20.62 -17.76 -37.09
C VAL A 256 -20.21 -17.13 -38.42
N ASN A 257 -19.03 -16.49 -38.47
CA ASN A 257 -18.50 -15.85 -39.67
C ASN A 257 -18.16 -16.86 -40.78
N GLU A 258 -17.71 -18.06 -40.41
CA GLU A 258 -17.45 -19.18 -41.32
C GLU A 258 -18.73 -19.90 -41.77
N LYS A 259 -19.90 -19.48 -41.29
CA LYS A 259 -21.21 -20.14 -41.51
C LYS A 259 -21.28 -21.56 -40.97
N ASN A 260 -20.43 -21.91 -40.01
CA ASN A 260 -20.46 -23.18 -39.31
C ASN A 260 -21.37 -23.07 -38.08
N TYR A 261 -22.68 -23.03 -38.32
CA TYR A 261 -23.69 -22.80 -37.28
C TYR A 261 -23.76 -23.92 -36.25
N ASP A 262 -23.48 -25.16 -36.64
CA ASP A 262 -23.46 -26.29 -35.70
C ASP A 262 -22.30 -26.15 -34.70
N LYS A 263 -21.10 -25.75 -35.15
CA LYS A 263 -19.96 -25.44 -34.28
C LYS A 263 -20.23 -24.20 -33.43
N ALA A 264 -20.79 -23.13 -33.99
CA ALA A 264 -21.10 -21.94 -33.21
C ALA A 264 -22.09 -22.24 -32.07
N PHE A 265 -23.08 -23.11 -32.31
CA PHE A 265 -24.09 -23.45 -31.31
C PHE A 265 -23.54 -24.30 -30.15
N THR A 266 -22.38 -24.97 -30.30
CA THR A 266 -21.77 -25.73 -29.18
C THR A 266 -21.29 -24.82 -28.06
N TYR A 267 -20.96 -23.57 -28.36
CA TYR A 267 -20.48 -22.58 -27.38
C TYR A 267 -21.60 -21.89 -26.60
N VAL A 268 -22.88 -22.09 -26.95
CA VAL A 268 -24.04 -21.52 -26.23
C VAL A 268 -24.44 -22.44 -25.06
N ILE A 269 -25.10 -21.93 -24.01
CA ILE A 269 -25.54 -22.72 -22.84
C ILE A 269 -26.38 -23.96 -23.17
N ASN A 270 -26.22 -25.04 -22.39
CA ASN A 270 -26.89 -26.33 -22.60
C ASN A 270 -28.43 -26.27 -22.61
N GLN A 271 -29.05 -25.38 -21.82
CA GLN A 271 -30.51 -25.24 -21.80
C GLN A 271 -31.05 -24.86 -23.20
N ALA A 272 -30.39 -23.93 -23.90
CA ALA A 272 -30.70 -23.57 -25.28
C ALA A 272 -30.37 -24.70 -26.27
N LYS A 273 -29.38 -25.57 -25.96
CA LYS A 273 -29.08 -26.76 -26.78
C LYS A 273 -30.20 -27.79 -26.80
N THR A 274 -30.94 -27.90 -25.70
CA THR A 274 -32.01 -28.91 -25.55
C THR A 274 -33.34 -28.54 -26.22
N ASN A 275 -33.51 -27.28 -26.66
CA ASN A 275 -34.73 -26.82 -27.33
C ASN A 275 -34.53 -26.73 -28.86
N PRO A 276 -35.03 -27.70 -29.66
CA PRO A 276 -34.82 -27.72 -31.11
C PRO A 276 -35.45 -26.51 -31.83
N VAL A 277 -36.50 -25.91 -31.27
CA VAL A 277 -37.20 -24.74 -31.84
C VAL A 277 -36.35 -23.48 -31.67
N GLU A 278 -35.67 -23.32 -30.54
CA GLU A 278 -34.75 -22.20 -30.30
C GLU A 278 -33.51 -22.29 -31.19
N LYS A 279 -32.93 -23.48 -31.34
CA LYS A 279 -31.83 -23.71 -32.29
C LYS A 279 -32.21 -23.26 -33.69
N GLN A 280 -33.40 -23.63 -34.17
CA GLN A 280 -33.86 -23.24 -35.51
C GLN A 280 -34.03 -21.72 -35.66
N LYS A 281 -34.71 -21.07 -34.71
CA LYS A 281 -34.89 -19.61 -34.72
C LYS A 281 -33.56 -18.85 -34.68
N TRP A 282 -32.63 -19.32 -33.85
CA TRP A 282 -31.29 -18.74 -33.77
C TRP A 282 -30.52 -18.89 -35.09
N MET A 283 -30.54 -20.08 -35.70
CA MET A 283 -29.89 -20.32 -37.00
C MET A 283 -30.46 -19.44 -38.11
N GLU A 284 -31.78 -19.26 -38.16
CA GLU A 284 -32.44 -18.38 -39.12
C GLU A 284 -32.01 -16.91 -38.94
N SER A 285 -31.91 -16.45 -37.69
CA SER A 285 -31.39 -15.10 -37.38
C SER A 285 -29.93 -14.94 -37.82
N MET A 286 -29.07 -15.91 -37.53
CA MET A 286 -27.64 -15.85 -37.86
C MET A 286 -27.33 -15.93 -39.35
N LYS A 287 -28.18 -16.61 -40.15
CA LYS A 287 -28.05 -16.61 -41.62
C LYS A 287 -28.18 -15.23 -42.25
N SER A 288 -28.93 -14.34 -41.60
CA SER A 288 -29.14 -12.96 -42.03
C SER A 288 -28.18 -11.96 -41.39
N ALA A 289 -27.31 -12.41 -40.47
CA ALA A 289 -26.43 -11.54 -39.71
C ALA A 289 -25.22 -11.07 -40.54
N PRO A 290 -24.80 -9.81 -40.41
CA PRO A 290 -23.56 -9.32 -40.99
C PRO A 290 -22.33 -9.93 -40.31
N LYS A 291 -21.17 -9.89 -40.97
CA LYS A 291 -19.92 -10.40 -40.41
C LYS A 291 -19.49 -9.52 -39.22
N VAL A 292 -19.18 -10.15 -38.10
CA VAL A 292 -18.82 -9.48 -36.84
C VAL A 292 -17.40 -9.85 -36.43
N VAL A 293 -16.55 -8.87 -36.16
CA VAL A 293 -15.21 -9.06 -35.62
C VAL A 293 -15.17 -8.54 -34.19
N VAL A 294 -14.60 -9.32 -33.28
CA VAL A 294 -14.39 -8.89 -31.89
C VAL A 294 -13.18 -7.96 -31.85
N GLY A 295 -13.40 -6.68 -31.56
CA GLY A 295 -12.33 -5.67 -31.48
C GLY A 295 -11.63 -5.68 -30.13
N SER A 296 -12.40 -5.60 -29.04
CA SER A 296 -11.88 -5.71 -27.68
C SER A 296 -12.87 -6.39 -26.75
N LEU A 297 -12.35 -7.07 -25.72
CA LEU A 297 -13.12 -7.73 -24.66
C LEU A 297 -12.60 -7.25 -23.30
N GLY A 298 -13.27 -6.24 -22.74
CA GLY A 298 -13.03 -5.77 -21.38
C GLY A 298 -13.82 -6.61 -20.39
N THR A 299 -13.19 -7.07 -19.31
CA THR A 299 -13.93 -7.81 -18.26
C THR A 299 -14.73 -6.82 -17.43
N SER A 300 -16.06 -6.91 -17.50
CA SER A 300 -16.98 -5.97 -16.84
C SER A 300 -17.46 -6.49 -15.48
N ARG A 301 -17.80 -7.78 -15.37
CA ARG A 301 -18.26 -8.37 -14.10
C ARG A 301 -17.86 -9.83 -13.96
N ILE A 302 -17.52 -10.23 -12.73
CA ILE A 302 -17.29 -11.64 -12.37
C ILE A 302 -18.12 -11.97 -11.14
N SER A 303 -18.87 -13.07 -11.19
CA SER A 303 -19.71 -13.51 -10.08
C SER A 303 -19.78 -15.02 -9.97
N ARG A 304 -20.34 -15.52 -8.87
CA ARG A 304 -20.66 -16.94 -8.69
C ARG A 304 -22.16 -17.07 -8.41
N ILE A 305 -22.90 -17.73 -9.30
CA ILE A 305 -24.36 -17.91 -9.21
C ILE A 305 -24.64 -19.40 -9.09
N ASN A 306 -25.34 -19.83 -8.05
CA ASN A 306 -25.70 -21.25 -7.82
C ASN A 306 -24.51 -22.22 -7.86
N GLY A 307 -23.31 -21.75 -7.49
CA GLY A 307 -22.08 -22.54 -7.52
C GLY A 307 -21.32 -22.50 -8.86
N MET A 308 -21.93 -21.99 -9.93
CA MET A 308 -21.30 -21.78 -11.24
C MET A 308 -20.59 -20.45 -11.31
N LYS A 309 -19.47 -20.40 -12.04
CA LYS A 309 -18.69 -19.17 -12.24
C LYS A 309 -19.25 -18.42 -13.45
N ARG A 310 -19.38 -17.10 -13.36
CA ARG A 310 -19.93 -16.26 -14.43
C ARG A 310 -19.02 -15.07 -14.69
N ILE A 311 -18.73 -14.81 -15.97
CA ILE A 311 -17.99 -13.63 -16.44
C ILE A 311 -18.86 -12.86 -17.43
N ILE A 312 -18.90 -11.54 -17.31
CA ILE A 312 -19.55 -10.66 -18.27
C ILE A 312 -18.46 -9.78 -18.89
N TYR A 313 -18.33 -9.85 -20.21
CA TYR A 313 -17.46 -8.99 -20.98
C TYR A 313 -18.24 -7.83 -21.58
N GLU A 314 -17.65 -6.64 -21.53
CA GLU A 314 -17.99 -5.55 -22.44
C GLU A 314 -17.18 -5.75 -23.73
N ALA A 315 -17.90 -6.05 -24.82
CA ALA A 315 -17.33 -6.34 -26.12
C ALA A 315 -17.55 -5.16 -27.07
N ASP A 316 -16.47 -4.64 -27.64
CA ASP A 316 -16.55 -3.79 -28.83
C ASP A 316 -16.56 -4.68 -30.07
N LEU A 317 -17.70 -4.75 -30.75
CA LEU A 317 -17.90 -5.57 -31.93
C LEU A 317 -17.91 -4.70 -33.18
N GLN A 318 -17.12 -5.07 -34.18
CA GLN A 318 -17.06 -4.39 -35.47
C GLN A 318 -17.89 -5.16 -36.49
N VAL A 319 -18.94 -4.53 -36.99
CA VAL A 319 -19.82 -5.10 -38.00
C VAL A 319 -19.41 -4.59 -39.37
N THR A 320 -19.16 -5.53 -40.29
CA THR A 320 -18.87 -5.20 -41.69
C THR A 320 -20.09 -5.52 -42.55
N LYS A 321 -20.61 -4.51 -43.26
CA LYS A 321 -21.68 -4.69 -44.26
C LYS A 321 -21.08 -4.64 -45.66
N PRO A 322 -21.39 -5.59 -46.55
CA PRO A 322 -21.00 -5.48 -47.96
C PRO A 322 -21.83 -4.37 -48.63
N GLY A 323 -21.24 -3.18 -48.78
CA GLY A 323 -21.76 -2.07 -49.59
C GLY A 323 -21.03 -1.97 -50.93
N ASN A 324 -21.64 -1.27 -51.90
CA ASN A 324 -21.12 -1.06 -53.27
C ASN A 324 -19.76 -0.34 -53.28
N GLY A 325 -18.66 -1.08 -53.07
CA GLY A 325 -17.29 -0.62 -53.29
C GLY A 325 -16.53 -0.11 -52.05
N ALA A 326 -17.16 0.01 -50.88
CA ALA A 326 -16.50 0.34 -49.62
C ALA A 326 -17.08 -0.48 -48.46
N VAL A 327 -16.21 -1.08 -47.65
CA VAL A 327 -16.61 -1.80 -46.43
C VAL A 327 -16.78 -0.77 -45.31
N GLU A 328 -18.02 -0.41 -44.99
CA GLU A 328 -18.31 0.37 -43.79
C GLU A 328 -18.23 -0.55 -42.58
N ALA A 329 -17.27 -0.28 -41.68
CA ALA A 329 -17.16 -0.93 -40.39
C ALA A 329 -17.87 -0.07 -39.33
N ALA A 330 -18.92 -0.61 -38.72
CA ALA A 330 -19.65 0.04 -37.64
C ALA A 330 -19.32 -0.64 -36.31
N HIS A 331 -18.89 0.15 -35.32
CA HIS A 331 -18.64 -0.33 -33.96
C HIS A 331 -19.94 -0.42 -33.17
N MET A 332 -20.10 -1.50 -32.41
CA MET A 332 -21.22 -1.71 -31.51
C MET A 332 -20.76 -2.33 -30.20
N THR A 333 -21.06 -1.66 -29.09
CA THR A 333 -20.81 -2.20 -27.76
C THR A 333 -21.91 -3.18 -27.36
N ARG A 334 -21.53 -4.35 -26.85
CA ARG A 334 -22.44 -5.38 -26.32
C ARG A 334 -21.87 -6.00 -25.05
N TYR A 335 -22.76 -6.46 -24.18
CA TYR A 335 -22.38 -7.24 -23.00
C TYR A 335 -22.57 -8.72 -23.30
N ILE A 336 -21.51 -9.52 -23.15
CA ILE A 336 -21.53 -10.96 -23.41
C ILE A 336 -21.36 -11.67 -22.09
N SER A 337 -22.36 -12.45 -21.70
CA SER A 337 -22.33 -13.23 -20.47
C SER A 337 -21.90 -14.66 -20.75
N LEU A 338 -20.94 -15.16 -19.96
CA LEU A 338 -20.46 -16.53 -20.01
C LEU A 338 -20.57 -17.17 -18.63
N ILE A 339 -20.88 -18.46 -18.62
CA ILE A 339 -20.94 -19.30 -17.43
C ILE A 339 -20.05 -20.54 -17.60
N GLU A 340 -19.50 -21.03 -16.50
CA GLU A 340 -18.73 -22.28 -16.48
C GLU A 340 -19.62 -23.43 -15.98
N GLU A 341 -19.87 -24.41 -16.85
CA GLU A 341 -20.57 -25.65 -16.55
C GLU A 341 -19.60 -26.83 -16.67
N ASN A 342 -19.40 -27.61 -15.61
CA ASN A 342 -18.55 -28.81 -15.60
C ASN A 342 -17.09 -28.60 -16.11
N GLY A 343 -16.56 -27.38 -16.00
CA GLY A 343 -15.19 -27.04 -16.41
C GLY A 343 -15.08 -26.48 -17.84
N GLU A 344 -16.19 -26.33 -18.56
CA GLU A 344 -16.24 -25.68 -19.87
C GLU A 344 -17.01 -24.36 -19.80
N TRP A 345 -16.55 -23.35 -20.56
CA TRP A 345 -17.21 -22.05 -20.66
C TRP A 345 -18.24 -22.03 -21.78
N HIS A 346 -19.41 -21.47 -21.49
CA HIS A 346 -20.51 -21.34 -22.44
C HIS A 346 -21.12 -19.93 -22.38
N ILE A 347 -21.55 -19.43 -23.54
CA ILE A 347 -22.24 -18.16 -23.69
C ILE A 347 -23.68 -18.34 -23.21
N GLU A 348 -24.02 -17.60 -22.16
CA GLU A 348 -25.37 -17.52 -21.61
C GLU A 348 -26.24 -16.57 -22.45
N GLY A 349 -25.69 -15.43 -22.88
CA GLY A 349 -26.46 -14.46 -23.65
C GLY A 349 -25.71 -13.20 -24.07
N PHE A 350 -26.34 -12.45 -24.98
CA PHE A 350 -25.87 -11.17 -25.51
C PHE A 350 -26.85 -10.07 -25.12
N TYR A 351 -26.35 -9.01 -24.47
CA TYR A 351 -27.17 -7.92 -23.96
C TYR A 351 -26.76 -6.57 -24.55
N LYS A 352 -27.74 -5.68 -24.76
CA LYS A 352 -27.49 -4.30 -25.22
C LYS A 352 -27.02 -3.39 -24.09
N SER A 353 -27.41 -3.71 -22.87
CA SER A 353 -27.05 -3.03 -21.62
C SER A 353 -26.62 -4.07 -20.59
N MET A 354 -25.94 -3.64 -19.53
CA MET A 354 -25.50 -4.53 -18.46
C MET A 354 -26.71 -5.29 -17.86
N PRO A 355 -26.69 -6.63 -17.78
CA PRO A 355 -27.80 -7.38 -17.21
C PRO A 355 -27.83 -7.23 -15.66
N ASP A 356 -29.03 -6.97 -15.14
CA ASP A 356 -29.29 -6.87 -13.70
C ASP A 356 -29.27 -8.25 -13.01
N HIS A 357 -29.09 -8.26 -11.69
CA HIS A 357 -28.92 -9.47 -10.86
C HIS A 357 -30.16 -10.39 -10.74
N ALA A 358 -31.21 -10.20 -11.54
CA ALA A 358 -32.49 -10.88 -11.33
C ALA A 358 -32.98 -11.60 -12.58
N GLY A 359 -33.06 -12.93 -12.48
CA GLY A 359 -33.99 -13.77 -13.24
C GLY A 359 -33.50 -14.26 -14.58
#